data_AF-A0A2V8E386-F1
#
_entry.id   AF-A0A2V8E386-F1
#
_cell.length_a   1.000
_cell.length_b   1.000
_cell.length_c   1.000
_cell.angle_alpha   90.00
_cell.angle_beta   90.00
_cell.angle_gamma   90.00
#
_symmetry.space_group_name_H-M   'P 1'
#
loop_
_entity.id
_entity.type
_entity.pdbx_description
1 polymer ?
#
loop_
_entity_poly.entity_id
_entity_poly.type
_entity_poly.pdbx_seq_one_letter_code
_entity_poly.pdbx_strand_id
1 'polypeptide(L)' 'MQVLLVSVDAPGTFTRPWTAAFPMWRTDLQVFECACHEGNYAMPHSLSCTRAVESRAAGKQQ' A
#
# COMPACT_ATOMS: atom_id res chain seq x y z
N MET A 1 16.09 -13.41 15.44
CA MET A 1 15.73 -12.28 14.55
C MET A 1 15.98 -12.71 13.11
N GLN A 2 14.95 -12.70 12.27
CA GLN A 2 15.03 -13.10 10.87
C GLN A 2 14.65 -11.90 10.00
N VAL A 3 15.34 -11.73 8.88
CA VAL A 3 15.02 -10.68 7.91
C VAL A 3 14.06 -11.25 6.88
N LEU A 4 12.88 -10.66 6.76
CA LEU A 4 11.96 -10.91 5.66
C LEU A 4 12.32 -9.97 4.50
N LEU A 5 12.53 -10.54 3.32
CA LEU A 5 12.77 -9.78 2.09
C LEU A 5 11.50 -9.74 1.25
N VAL A 6 11.16 -8.56 0.72
CA VAL A 6 10.08 -8.38 -0.25
C VAL A 6 10.66 -7.67 -1.46
N SER A 7 10.57 -8.28 -2.63
CA SER A 7 11.04 -7.70 -3.89
C SER A 7 9.88 -7.08 -4.66
N VAL A 8 10.07 -5.84 -5.13
CA VAL A 8 9.07 -5.08 -5.88
C VAL A 8 9.60 -4.86 -7.29
N ASP A 9 8.90 -5.44 -8.27
CA ASP A 9 9.12 -5.22 -9.70
C ASP A 9 7.86 -4.59 -10.30
N ALA A 10 7.88 -3.25 -10.40
CA ALA A 10 6.76 -2.46 -10.91
C ALA A 10 7.28 -1.35 -11.82
N PRO A 11 7.64 -1.66 -13.09
CA PRO A 11 8.25 -0.70 -14.01
C PRO A 11 7.33 0.46 -14.41
N GLY A 12 6.00 0.31 -14.25
CA GLY A 12 5.03 1.40 -14.42
C GLY A 12 4.99 2.40 -13.26
N THR A 13 5.71 2.11 -12.17
CA THR A 13 5.71 2.94 -10.94
C THR A 13 7.12 3.37 -10.54
N PHE A 14 8.12 2.49 -10.67
CA PHE A 14 9.50 2.74 -10.26
C PHE A 14 10.47 2.62 -11.44
N THR A 15 11.55 3.40 -11.39
CA THR A 15 12.60 3.41 -12.43
C THR A 15 13.49 2.16 -12.42
N ARG A 16 13.45 1.36 -11.35
CA ARG A 16 14.22 0.14 -11.18
C ARG A 16 13.57 -0.76 -10.11
N PRO A 17 13.64 -2.10 -10.24
CA PRO A 17 13.25 -3.02 -9.18
C PRO A 17 14.06 -2.83 -7.91
N TRP A 18 13.44 -3.05 -6.75
CA TRP A 18 14.08 -2.88 -5.46
C TRP A 18 13.55 -3.90 -4.44
N THR A 19 14.31 -4.08 -3.35
CA THR A 19 13.98 -5.05 -2.29
C THR A 19 13.92 -4.36 -0.93
N ALA A 20 12.83 -4.57 -0.21
CA ALA A 20 12.67 -4.17 1.19
C ALA A 20 13.15 -5.26 2.13
N ALA A 21 13.75 -4.88 3.26
CA ALA A 21 14.17 -5.78 4.33
C ALA A 21 13.46 -5.43 5.64
N PHE A 22 12.71 -6.39 6.19
CA PHE A 22 11.98 -6.24 7.45
C PHE A 22 12.60 -7.15 8.51
N PRO A 23 13.36 -6.60 9.48
CA PRO A 23 13.86 -7.39 10.59
C PRO A 23 12.71 -7.72 11.54
N MET A 24 12.32 -8.98 11.59
CA MET A 24 11.22 -9.45 12.43
C MET A 24 11.67 -10.55 13.39
N TRP A 25 10.98 -10.62 14.53
CA TRP A 25 11.06 -11.74 15.44
C TRP A 25 9.96 -12.73 15.10
N ARG A 26 10.31 -14.03 15.07
CA ARG A 26 9.32 -15.09 14.90
C ARG A 26 8.43 -15.11 16.13
N THR A 27 7.11 -15.12 15.93
CA THR A 27 6.11 -15.17 16.99
C THR A 27 4.95 -16.02 16.52
N ASP A 28 4.36 -16.79 17.43
CA ASP A 28 3.14 -17.56 17.19
C ASP A 28 1.88 -16.75 17.54
N LEU A 29 2.05 -15.50 18.00
CA LEU A 29 0.99 -14.55 18.25
C LEU A 29 0.55 -13.85 16.96
N GLN A 30 -0.70 -13.40 16.94
CA GLN A 30 -1.24 -12.64 15.83
C GLN A 30 -0.53 -11.28 15.71
N VAL A 31 -0.04 -10.97 14.51
CA VAL A 31 0.58 -9.67 14.20
C VAL A 31 -0.55 -8.68 13.89
N PHE A 32 -0.66 -7.64 14.70
CA PHE A 32 -1.62 -6.56 14.48
C PHE A 32 -0.89 -5.36 13.86
N GLU A 33 -1.47 -4.77 12.83
CA GLU A 33 -1.00 -3.50 12.29
C GLU A 33 -1.22 -2.39 13.32
N CYS A 34 -0.15 -1.70 13.73
CA CYS A 34 -0.23 -0.54 14.61
C CYS A 34 -0.28 0.75 13.78
N ALA A 35 -1.31 0.89 12.93
CA ALA A 35 -1.62 2.16 12.23
C ALA A 35 -2.71 2.97 12.97
N CYS A 36 -3.12 2.53 14.17
CA CYS A 36 -4.36 2.97 14.81
C CYS A 36 -4.36 4.40 15.36
N HIS A 37 -3.25 5.17 15.30
CA HIS A 37 -3.32 6.58 15.65
C HIS A 37 -3.98 7.43 14.54
N GLU A 38 -4.19 6.88 13.35
CA GLU A 38 -4.80 7.57 12.21
C GLU A 38 -6.14 6.96 11.76
N GLY A 39 -6.77 6.08 12.56
CA GLY A 39 -8.15 5.61 12.32
C GLY A 39 -8.45 5.05 10.92
N ASN A 40 -7.42 4.57 10.18
CA ASN A 40 -7.51 4.19 8.77
C ASN A 40 -7.96 5.32 7.82
N TYR A 41 -7.77 6.60 8.14
CA TYR A 41 -8.18 7.73 7.28
C TYR A 41 -7.50 7.73 5.90
N ALA A 42 -6.32 7.12 5.78
CA ALA A 42 -5.64 6.94 4.50
C ALA A 42 -6.48 6.15 3.46
N MET A 43 -7.27 5.17 3.90
CA MET A 43 -8.10 4.34 3.02
C MET A 43 -9.25 5.13 2.35
N PRO A 44 -10.17 5.80 3.08
CA PRO A 44 -11.20 6.62 2.46
C PRO A 44 -10.61 7.78 1.66
N HIS A 45 -9.47 8.36 2.08
CA HIS A 45 -8.82 9.44 1.33
C HIS A 45 -8.31 8.93 -0.03
N SER A 46 -7.59 7.80 -0.07
CA SER A 46 -7.08 7.21 -1.30
C SER A 46 -8.21 6.81 -2.27
N LEU A 47 -9.27 6.19 -1.74
CA LEU A 47 -10.44 5.81 -2.53
C LEU A 47 -11.19 7.04 -3.07
N SER A 48 -11.21 8.16 -2.34
CA SER A 48 -11.86 9.39 -2.80
C SER A 48 -11.18 9.98 -4.04
N CYS A 49 -9.85 9.97 -4.11
CA CYS A 49 -9.10 10.42 -5.28
C CYS A 49 -9.38 9.54 -6.50
N THR A 50 -9.34 8.22 -6.34
CA THR A 50 -9.62 7.28 -7.45
C THR A 50 -11.04 7.46 -7.97
N ARG A 51 -12.04 7.56 -7.09
CA ARG A 51 -13.44 7.81 -7.48
C ARG A 51 -13.65 9.14 -8.21
N ALA A 52 -12.90 10.17 -7.84
CA ALA A 52 -12.92 11.45 -8.55
C ALA A 52 -12.30 11.35 -9.95
N VAL A 53 -11.31 10.48 -10.15
CA VAL A 53 -10.76 10.19 -11.48
C VAL A 53 -11.76 9.39 -12.31
N GLU A 54 -12.38 8.35 -11.74
CA GLU A 54 -13.41 7.54 -12.39
C GLU A 54 -14.60 8.38 -12.85
N SER A 55 -15.11 9.30 -12.00
CA SER A 55 -16.26 10.15 -12.37
C SER A 55 -15.93 11.11 -13.52
N ARG A 56 -14.72 11.69 -13.52
CA ARG A 56 -14.24 12.54 -14.62
C ARG A 56 -14.03 11.76 -15.92
N ALA A 57 -13.63 10.49 -15.83
CA ALA A 57 -13.52 9.62 -16.99
C ALA A 57 -14.90 9.23 -17.54
N ALA A 58 -15.86 8.91 -16.67
CA ALA A 58 -17.23 8.58 -17.07
C ALA A 58 -17.95 9.75 -17.75
N GLY A 59 -17.76 10.98 -17.27
CA GLY A 59 -18.33 12.19 -17.90
C GLY A 59 -17.69 12.59 -19.24
N LYS A 60 -16.58 11.95 -19.64
CA LYS A 60 -15.92 12.15 -20.95
C LYS A 60 -16.33 11.11 -21.99
N GLN A 61 -17.10 10.08 -21.60
CA GLN A 61 -17.62 9.06 -22.51
C GLN A 61 -19.02 9.39 -23.06
N GLN A 62 -19.51 10.61 -22.84
CA GLN A 62 -20.78 11.13 -23.35
C GLN A 62 -20.54 12.18 -24.43
#